data_AF-A0A1D3JG66-F1
#
_entry.id   AF-A0A1D3JG66-F1
#
_cell.length_a   1.000
_cell.length_b   1.000
_cell.length_c   1.000
_cell.angle_alpha   90.00
_cell.angle_beta   90.00
_cell.angle_gamma   90.00
#
_symmetry.space_group_name_H-M   'P 1'
#
loop_
_entity.id
_entity.type
_entity.pdbx_description
1 polymer ?
#
loop_
_entity_poly.entity_id
_entity_poly.type
_entity_poly.pdbx_seq_one_letter_code
_entity_poly.pdbx_strand_id
1 'polypeptide(L)'
;MENPEKEEKYCTYTEQTEYVSKFKNISNFGDYQDVNSCEKIVTPGYQNRNIILNNFRIIKEFLKHYKNDHSCDNCSHFRYLNFWLNKEMKSNKMLNDNTIDLYNQFMKCDSDVKLMHKDKYDIYEIKYDSYKIIDELYDLYSQCEGFINYKTRNTGTACAFAVACVEEYNDLVLNYIPKDKSNLLSELKYMNNFIQKNEVLTFQKCQESIPSLQPLPQKPQSLLPLSSLVPIPVVAAMAGVFPILLFLYKLTPLGSSLQTRINKKGYILNILEQDNHELSRMFETDNRNFHNSSYRIAYNYIDYP
;
A
#
# COMPACT_ATOMS: atom_id res chain seq x y z
N MET A 1 -3.86 -12.94 17.59
CA MET A 1 -4.33 -12.44 16.28
C MET A 1 -3.23 -11.51 15.80
N GLU A 2 -2.34 -12.01 14.93
CA GLU A 2 -1.25 -11.18 14.38
C GLU A 2 -1.84 -10.00 13.63
N ASN A 3 -1.39 -8.80 13.98
CA ASN A 3 -1.70 -7.59 13.22
C ASN A 3 -1.11 -7.78 11.82
N PRO A 4 -1.88 -7.65 10.71
CA PRO A 4 -1.33 -7.79 9.37
C PRO A 4 -0.09 -6.89 9.23
N GLU A 5 1.02 -7.45 8.74
CA GLU A 5 2.26 -6.70 8.58
C GLU A 5 1.99 -5.42 7.79
N LYS A 6 2.13 -4.27 8.47
CA LYS A 6 2.01 -2.98 7.83
C LYS A 6 3.22 -2.81 6.93
N GLU A 7 3.02 -3.03 5.65
CA GLU A 7 4.04 -2.84 4.65
C GLU A 7 4.44 -1.35 4.62
N GLU A 8 5.72 -1.09 4.92
CA GLU A 8 6.24 0.28 4.92
C GLU A 8 6.29 0.82 3.50
N LYS A 9 5.77 2.03 3.33
CA LYS A 9 5.89 2.79 2.08
C LYS A 9 6.85 3.94 2.33
N TYR A 10 7.84 4.09 1.46
CA TYR A 10 8.87 5.10 1.59
C TYR A 10 8.38 6.43 1.01
N CYS A 11 8.72 7.54 1.67
CA CYS A 11 8.57 8.87 1.06
C CYS A 11 9.42 8.97 -0.21
N THR A 12 8.88 9.68 -1.20
CA THR A 12 9.63 10.02 -2.41
C THR A 12 10.79 10.96 -2.10
N TYR A 13 11.78 11.03 -2.98
CA TYR A 13 12.88 12.01 -2.89
C TYR A 13 12.39 13.44 -2.63
N THR A 14 11.40 13.89 -3.39
CA THR A 14 10.85 15.25 -3.28
C THR A 14 10.19 15.49 -1.93
N GLU A 15 9.36 14.55 -1.47
CA GLU A 15 8.69 14.65 -0.16
C GLU A 15 9.72 14.65 0.97
N GLN A 16 10.67 13.72 0.95
CA GLN A 16 11.68 13.60 1.99
C GLN A 16 12.55 14.87 2.08
N THR A 17 13.00 15.39 0.93
CA THR A 17 13.80 16.63 0.88
C THR A 17 13.03 17.81 1.44
N GLU A 18 11.75 17.94 1.07
CA GLU A 18 10.86 18.96 1.62
C GLU A 18 10.75 18.82 3.14
N TYR A 19 10.56 17.62 3.67
CA TYR A 19 10.43 17.39 5.11
C TYR A 19 11.72 17.69 5.87
N VAL A 20 12.87 17.21 5.38
CA VAL A 20 14.18 17.53 5.96
C VAL A 20 14.39 19.03 6.05
N SER A 21 14.05 19.78 5.00
CA SER A 21 14.19 21.24 4.99
C SER A 21 13.32 21.91 6.07
N LYS A 22 12.08 21.45 6.27
CA LYS A 22 11.17 21.97 7.30
C LYS A 22 11.72 21.70 8.70
N PHE A 23 12.19 20.48 8.98
CA PHE A 23 12.79 20.12 10.26
C PHE A 23 14.05 20.95 10.58
N LYS A 24 14.92 21.18 9.59
CA LYS A 24 16.09 22.05 9.73
C LYS A 24 15.69 23.48 10.10
N ASN A 25 14.65 24.02 9.45
CA ASN A 25 14.16 25.36 9.75
C ASN A 25 13.61 25.47 11.18
N ILE A 26 12.81 24.49 11.63
CA ILE A 26 12.26 24.46 13.01
C ILE A 26 13.39 24.48 14.05
N SER A 27 14.49 23.77 13.80
CA SER A 27 15.62 23.69 14.72
C SER A 27 16.41 25.01 14.84
N ASN A 28 16.34 25.88 13.83
CA ASN A 28 17.10 27.14 13.77
C ASN A 28 16.37 28.35 14.40
N PHE A 29 15.03 28.34 14.42
CA PHE A 29 14.23 29.45 14.94
C PHE A 29 13.76 29.15 16.36
N GLY A 30 14.69 29.28 17.31
CA GLY A 30 14.48 29.05 18.73
C GLY A 30 13.64 30.14 19.43
N ASP A 31 12.44 30.44 18.94
CA ASP A 31 11.44 31.15 19.77
C ASP A 31 10.53 30.13 20.46
N TYR A 32 10.67 30.10 21.78
CA TYR A 32 10.10 29.10 22.67
C TYR A 32 8.60 29.34 22.85
N GLN A 33 7.76 28.63 22.07
CA GLN A 33 6.38 28.41 22.47
C GLN A 33 6.28 27.26 23.48
N ASP A 34 5.55 27.54 24.55
CA ASP A 34 5.36 26.67 25.69
C ASP A 34 4.57 25.41 25.31
N VAL A 35 5.04 24.24 25.73
CA VAL A 35 4.31 22.96 25.59
C VAL A 35 3.32 22.82 26.74
N ASN A 36 2.53 23.87 26.99
CA ASN A 36 1.57 23.90 28.10
C ASN A 36 0.42 22.93 27.88
N SER A 37 0.09 22.65 26.62
CA SER A 37 -0.78 21.53 26.26
C SER A 37 0.00 20.24 26.46
N CYS A 38 -0.27 19.56 27.59
CA CYS A 38 0.16 18.20 27.93
C CYS A 38 1.44 18.04 28.76
N GLU A 39 1.89 19.08 29.45
CA GLU A 39 3.13 19.04 30.26
C GLU A 39 3.17 17.92 31.33
N LYS A 40 2.00 17.45 31.77
CA LYS A 40 1.86 16.36 32.76
C LYS A 40 2.07 14.95 32.22
N ILE A 41 2.16 14.77 30.90
CA ILE A 41 2.36 13.44 30.29
C ILE A 41 3.73 12.86 30.67
N VAL A 42 4.77 13.70 30.66
CA VAL A 42 6.14 13.27 30.98
C VAL A 42 6.48 13.68 32.41
N THR A 43 6.45 12.71 33.32
CA THR A 43 6.66 12.93 34.74
C THR A 43 8.03 13.55 35.04
N PRO A 44 8.14 14.43 36.07
CA PRO A 44 9.44 14.90 36.55
C PRO A 44 10.34 13.71 36.91
N GLY A 45 11.57 13.71 36.39
CA GLY A 45 12.54 12.62 36.60
C GLY A 45 12.51 11.50 35.56
N TYR A 46 11.61 11.53 34.57
CA TYR A 46 11.64 10.59 33.45
C TYR A 46 12.96 10.70 32.66
N GLN A 47 13.58 9.57 32.35
CA GLN A 47 14.84 9.54 31.60
C GLN A 47 14.66 10.18 30.22
N ASN A 48 15.59 11.05 29.82
CA ASN A 48 15.52 11.79 28.55
C ASN A 48 14.31 12.74 28.40
N ARG A 49 13.66 13.13 29.51
CA ARG A 49 12.51 14.06 29.52
C ARG A 49 12.71 15.28 28.62
N ASN A 50 13.86 15.96 28.72
CA ASN A 50 14.13 17.17 27.95
C ASN A 50 14.14 16.90 26.44
N ILE A 51 14.63 15.74 26.02
CA ILE A 51 14.65 15.34 24.60
C ILE A 51 13.22 15.07 24.13
N ILE A 52 12.43 14.34 24.91
CA ILE A 52 11.02 14.05 24.59
C ILE A 52 10.21 15.34 24.47
N LEU A 53 10.35 16.27 25.42
CA LEU A 53 9.67 17.56 25.37
C LEU A 53 10.12 18.40 24.18
N ASN A 54 11.40 18.35 23.81
CA ASN A 54 11.88 19.01 22.59
C ASN A 54 11.27 18.38 21.34
N ASN A 55 11.15 17.05 21.30
CA ASN A 55 10.54 16.34 20.19
C ASN A 55 9.04 16.66 20.07
N PHE A 56 8.32 16.82 21.18
CA PHE A 56 6.93 17.29 21.18
C PHE A 56 6.78 18.66 20.51
N ARG A 57 7.72 19.58 20.75
CA ARG A 57 7.75 20.89 20.09
C ARG A 57 7.97 20.76 18.59
N ILE A 58 8.95 19.95 18.19
CA ILE A 58 9.26 19.71 16.78
C ILE A 58 8.06 19.10 16.06
N ILE A 59 7.41 18.10 16.66
CA ILE A 59 6.17 17.49 16.14
C ILE A 59 5.13 18.58 15.89
N LYS A 60 4.86 19.42 16.90
CA LYS A 60 3.84 20.47 16.81
C LYS A 60 4.14 21.47 15.69
N GLU A 61 5.37 21.97 15.61
CA GLU A 61 5.76 22.91 14.55
C GLU A 61 5.74 22.26 13.16
N PHE A 62 6.22 21.02 13.03
CA PHE A 62 6.20 20.30 11.76
C PHE A 62 4.77 20.12 11.25
N LEU A 63 3.84 19.71 12.12
CA LEU A 63 2.46 19.46 11.74
C LEU A 63 1.68 20.75 11.44
N LYS A 64 2.04 21.89 12.04
CA LYS A 64 1.42 23.20 11.73
C LYS A 64 1.49 23.54 10.23
N HIS A 65 2.54 23.11 9.53
CA HIS A 65 2.68 23.31 8.09
C HIS A 65 1.60 22.59 7.25
N TYR A 66 0.91 21.61 7.83
CA TYR A 66 -0.10 20.79 7.14
C TYR A 66 -1.52 20.99 7.70
N LYS A 67 -1.74 22.00 8.55
CA LYS A 67 -3.03 22.26 9.21
C LYS A 67 -4.23 22.34 8.25
N ASN A 68 -4.02 22.86 7.04
CA ASN A 68 -5.07 23.04 6.03
C ASN A 68 -5.07 21.94 4.96
N ASP A 69 -4.24 20.89 5.13
CA ASP A 69 -4.21 19.77 4.22
C ASP A 69 -5.34 18.78 4.57
N HIS A 70 -6.48 18.97 3.90
CA HIS A 70 -7.64 18.11 4.08
C HIS A 70 -7.49 16.75 3.36
N SER A 71 -6.46 16.56 2.53
CA SER A 71 -6.32 15.44 1.58
C SER A 71 -5.70 14.15 2.15
N CYS A 72 -5.92 13.83 3.43
CA CYS A 72 -5.13 12.80 4.10
C CYS A 72 -5.87 11.51 4.43
N ASP A 73 -5.74 10.52 3.55
CA ASP A 73 -5.95 9.09 3.86
C ASP A 73 -4.65 8.28 3.79
N ASN A 74 -3.50 8.89 3.47
CA ASN A 74 -2.22 8.17 3.37
C ASN A 74 -0.94 9.05 3.43
N CYS A 75 -0.91 10.08 4.29
CA CYS A 75 0.08 11.15 4.22
C CYS A 75 1.52 10.70 4.45
N SER A 76 2.37 11.00 3.46
CA SER A 76 3.81 10.83 3.51
C SER A 76 4.46 11.59 4.68
N HIS A 77 3.92 12.75 5.09
CA HIS A 77 4.47 13.50 6.23
C HIS A 77 4.36 12.75 7.57
N PHE A 78 3.31 11.96 7.81
CA PHE A 78 3.22 11.14 9.03
C PHE A 78 4.18 9.95 9.01
N ARG A 79 4.43 9.36 7.83
CA ARG A 79 5.45 8.30 7.70
C ARG A 79 6.84 8.84 8.00
N TYR A 80 7.17 9.99 7.41
CA TYR A 80 8.43 10.65 7.67
C TYR A 80 8.56 11.05 9.15
N LEU A 81 7.49 11.58 9.76
CA LEU A 81 7.48 11.89 11.20
C LEU A 81 7.75 10.65 12.05
N ASN A 82 7.10 9.52 11.73
CA ASN A 82 7.33 8.26 12.43
C ASN A 82 8.77 7.76 12.26
N PHE A 83 9.33 7.84 11.04
CA PHE A 83 10.73 7.51 10.78
C PHE A 83 11.68 8.40 11.59
N TRP A 84 11.48 9.71 11.54
CA TRP A 84 12.31 10.68 12.27
C TRP A 84 12.28 10.40 13.77
N LEU A 85 11.09 10.17 14.36
CA LEU A 85 10.97 9.81 15.77
C LEU A 85 11.66 8.48 16.09
N ASN A 86 11.55 7.47 15.24
CA ASN A 86 12.28 6.22 15.42
C ASN A 86 13.80 6.44 15.42
N LYS A 87 14.32 7.25 14.50
CA LYS A 87 15.75 7.59 14.43
C LYS A 87 16.22 8.35 15.66
N GLU A 88 15.47 9.36 16.11
CA GLU A 88 15.73 10.10 17.34
C GLU A 88 15.71 9.20 18.58
N MET A 89 14.70 8.34 18.69
CA MET A 89 14.55 7.44 19.82
C MET A 89 15.67 6.39 19.87
N LYS A 90 16.05 5.82 18.73
CA LYS A 90 17.17 4.86 18.63
C LYS A 90 18.50 5.49 19.01
N SER A 91 18.79 6.68 18.46
CA SER A 91 20.05 7.39 18.71
C SER A 91 20.23 7.73 20.20
N ASN A 92 19.13 8.05 20.88
CA ASN A 92 19.12 8.37 22.31
C ASN A 92 18.83 7.16 23.21
N LYS A 93 18.85 5.93 22.66
CA LYS A 93 18.59 4.67 23.38
C LYS A 93 17.30 4.69 24.21
N MET A 94 16.26 5.34 23.68
CA MET A 94 14.96 5.51 24.33
C MET A 94 13.81 4.80 23.61
N LEU A 95 14.09 4.13 22.49
CA LEU A 95 13.05 3.39 21.75
C LEU A 95 12.57 2.19 22.58
N ASN A 96 11.33 2.29 23.04
CA ASN A 96 10.57 1.25 23.73
C ASN A 96 9.09 1.63 23.75
N ASP A 97 8.23 0.70 24.13
CA ASP A 97 6.77 0.88 24.16
C ASP A 97 6.34 2.07 25.03
N ASN A 98 6.96 2.29 26.19
CA ASN A 98 6.61 3.41 27.08
C ASN A 98 6.88 4.75 26.41
N THR A 99 8.04 4.90 25.77
CA THR A 99 8.38 6.14 25.08
C THR A 99 7.47 6.37 23.87
N ILE A 100 7.15 5.33 23.10
CA ILE A 100 6.20 5.41 21.98
C ILE A 100 4.81 5.82 22.49
N ASP A 101 4.37 5.25 23.61
CA ASP A 101 3.09 5.61 24.22
C ASP A 101 3.06 7.07 24.67
N LEU A 102 4.15 7.61 25.23
CA LEU A 102 4.23 9.05 25.55
C LEU A 102 4.03 9.94 24.31
N TYR A 103 4.63 9.58 23.17
CA TYR A 103 4.39 10.31 21.91
C TYR A 103 2.94 10.18 21.47
N ASN A 104 2.35 8.99 21.51
CA ASN A 104 0.94 8.79 21.14
C ASN A 104 -0.03 9.53 22.07
N GLN A 105 0.24 9.57 23.38
CA GLN A 105 -0.52 10.36 24.34
C GLN A 105 -0.42 11.86 24.02
N PHE A 106 0.77 12.35 23.68
CA PHE A 106 0.96 13.74 23.26
C PHE A 106 0.16 14.06 21.99
N MET A 107 0.23 13.20 20.96
CA MET A 107 -0.53 13.36 19.72
C MET A 107 -2.04 13.48 19.94
N LYS A 108 -2.57 12.82 20.99
CA LYS A 108 -4.00 12.82 21.35
C LYS A 108 -4.40 13.97 22.28
N CYS A 109 -3.48 14.42 23.11
CA CYS A 109 -3.75 15.43 24.15
C CYS A 109 -3.59 16.86 23.63
N ASP A 110 -2.60 17.15 22.78
CA ASP A 110 -2.37 18.51 22.30
C ASP A 110 -3.45 18.87 21.27
N SER A 111 -4.19 19.95 21.52
CA SER A 111 -5.35 20.32 20.70
C SER A 111 -4.98 20.69 19.27
N ASP A 112 -3.82 21.33 19.05
CA ASP A 112 -3.38 21.70 17.70
C ASP A 112 -2.95 20.45 16.94
N VAL A 113 -2.17 19.59 17.60
CA VAL A 113 -1.70 18.33 17.01
C VAL A 113 -2.87 17.40 16.73
N LYS A 114 -3.82 17.26 17.65
CA LYS A 114 -5.00 16.40 17.47
C LYS A 114 -5.82 16.79 16.24
N LEU A 115 -6.02 18.09 16.01
CA LEU A 115 -6.70 18.60 14.81
C LEU A 115 -5.97 18.19 13.52
N MET A 116 -4.64 18.12 13.55
CA MET A 116 -3.78 17.76 12.41
C MET A 116 -3.66 16.24 12.22
N HIS A 117 -3.58 15.50 13.32
CA HIS A 117 -3.45 14.03 13.42
C HIS A 117 -4.69 13.27 12.95
N LYS A 118 -5.88 13.88 13.07
CA LYS A 118 -7.18 13.32 12.68
C LYS A 118 -7.48 11.96 13.32
N ASP A 119 -6.81 11.59 14.41
CA ASP A 119 -6.88 10.27 15.05
C ASP A 119 -6.54 9.09 14.09
N LYS A 120 -5.81 9.36 12.99
CA LYS A 120 -5.54 8.38 11.92
C LYS A 120 -4.15 7.74 11.99
N TYR A 121 -3.21 8.28 12.76
CA TYR A 121 -1.79 7.92 12.66
C TYR A 121 -1.09 7.76 14.01
N ASP A 122 -1.07 6.57 14.57
CA ASP A 122 -0.21 6.32 15.73
C ASP A 122 1.27 6.26 15.33
N ILE A 123 2.13 6.70 16.24
CA ILE A 123 3.56 6.44 16.25
C ILE A 123 3.77 4.98 16.64
N TYR A 124 4.67 4.32 15.94
CA TYR A 124 4.99 2.91 16.16
C TYR A 124 6.46 2.62 15.87
N GLU A 125 6.98 1.56 16.47
CA GLU A 125 8.33 1.08 16.17
C GLU A 125 8.39 0.55 14.74
N ILE A 126 9.32 1.07 13.95
CA ILE A 126 9.65 0.52 12.64
C ILE A 126 10.58 -0.66 12.84
N LYS A 127 10.14 -1.84 12.37
CA LYS A 127 10.93 -3.08 12.39
C LYS A 127 12.33 -2.85 11.84
N TYR A 128 13.32 -3.53 12.41
CA TYR A 128 14.74 -3.35 12.08
C TYR A 128 15.02 -3.39 10.57
N ASP A 129 14.53 -4.42 9.87
CA ASP A 129 14.78 -4.58 8.43
C ASP A 129 14.20 -3.42 7.61
N SER A 130 12.96 -3.02 7.88
CA SER A 130 12.31 -1.90 7.20
C SER A 130 13.00 -0.56 7.54
N TYR A 131 13.36 -0.36 8.80
CA TYR A 131 14.06 0.84 9.24
C TYR A 131 15.38 0.99 8.49
N LYS A 132 16.16 -0.10 8.39
CA LYS A 132 17.46 -0.11 7.71
C LYS A 132 17.33 0.33 6.24
N ILE A 133 16.32 -0.17 5.54
CA ILE A 133 16.06 0.22 4.14
C ILE A 133 15.68 1.70 4.04
N ILE A 134 14.80 2.19 4.92
CA ILE A 134 14.38 3.60 4.91
C ILE A 134 15.57 4.52 5.18
N ASP A 135 16.38 4.17 6.18
CA ASP A 135 17.55 4.96 6.57
C ASP A 135 18.56 5.06 5.42
N GLU A 136 18.92 3.92 4.80
CA GLU A 136 19.84 3.87 3.66
C GLU A 136 19.26 4.59 2.42
N LEU A 137 17.95 4.49 2.16
CA LEU A 137 17.31 5.23 1.07
C LEU A 137 17.36 6.75 1.29
N TYR A 138 17.19 7.21 2.52
CA TYR A 138 17.21 8.63 2.84
C TYR A 138 18.63 9.19 2.90
N ASP A 139 19.60 8.37 3.28
CA ASP A 139 21.01 8.68 3.12
C ASP A 139 21.34 8.85 1.62
N LEU A 140 20.86 7.94 0.75
CA LEU A 140 21.04 8.05 -0.71
C LEU A 140 20.55 9.40 -1.22
N TYR A 141 19.33 9.81 -0.81
CA TYR A 141 18.78 11.10 -1.18
C TYR A 141 19.69 12.26 -0.73
N SER A 142 20.17 12.21 0.51
CA SER A 142 21.06 13.21 1.09
C SER A 142 22.41 13.28 0.37
N GLN A 143 23.04 12.14 0.04
CA GLN A 143 24.32 12.15 -0.66
C GLN A 143 24.19 12.75 -2.07
N CYS A 144 23.16 12.31 -2.81
CA CYS A 144 22.93 12.81 -4.16
C CYS A 144 22.58 14.30 -4.16
N GLU A 145 21.79 14.78 -3.19
CA GLU A 145 21.53 16.22 -3.02
C GLU A 145 22.82 16.98 -2.64
N GLY A 146 23.64 16.41 -1.75
CA GLY A 146 24.96 16.94 -1.38
C GLY A 146 25.84 17.19 -2.60
N PHE A 147 25.89 16.26 -3.56
CA PHE A 147 26.61 16.46 -4.81
C PHE A 147 26.11 17.71 -5.56
N ILE A 148 24.79 17.87 -5.71
CA ILE A 148 24.22 19.04 -6.39
C ILE A 148 24.61 20.34 -5.69
N ASN A 149 24.55 20.35 -4.37
CA ASN A 149 24.86 21.53 -3.56
C ASN A 149 26.32 21.95 -3.66
N TYR A 150 27.24 21.01 -3.86
CA TYR A 150 28.69 21.27 -3.84
C TYR A 150 29.37 21.24 -5.20
N LYS A 151 28.77 20.70 -6.28
CA LYS A 151 29.42 20.52 -7.59
C LYS A 151 30.00 21.79 -8.21
N THR A 152 29.48 22.97 -7.85
CA THR A 152 30.01 24.28 -8.28
C THR A 152 30.82 25.01 -7.21
N ARG A 153 30.80 24.54 -5.96
CA ARG A 153 31.36 25.24 -4.79
C ARG A 153 32.66 24.62 -4.29
N ASN A 154 32.69 23.30 -4.18
CA ASN A 154 33.86 22.56 -3.69
C ASN A 154 33.94 21.21 -4.41
N THR A 155 34.98 21.05 -5.22
CA THR A 155 35.18 19.84 -6.04
C THR A 155 35.40 18.61 -5.19
N GLY A 156 36.27 18.68 -4.16
CA GLY A 156 36.57 17.52 -3.31
C GLY A 156 35.32 17.03 -2.56
N THR A 157 34.56 17.96 -1.98
CA THR A 157 33.29 17.64 -1.31
C THR A 157 32.26 17.08 -2.28
N ALA A 158 32.13 17.66 -3.49
CA ALA A 158 31.23 17.14 -4.50
C ALA A 158 31.60 15.71 -4.92
N CYS A 159 32.89 15.42 -5.08
CA CYS A 159 33.36 14.08 -5.43
C CYS A 159 33.04 13.05 -4.34
N ALA A 160 33.25 13.39 -3.07
CA ALA A 160 32.88 12.52 -1.96
C ALA A 160 31.37 12.20 -1.97
N PHE A 161 30.54 13.22 -2.19
CA PHE A 161 29.08 13.02 -2.32
C PHE A 161 28.70 12.21 -3.56
N ALA A 162 29.38 12.42 -4.69
CA ALA A 162 29.11 11.69 -5.93
C ALA A 162 29.43 10.20 -5.78
N VAL A 163 30.55 9.86 -5.15
CA VAL A 163 30.92 8.47 -4.83
C VAL A 163 29.88 7.85 -3.91
N ALA A 164 29.57 8.48 -2.77
CA ALA A 164 28.61 7.96 -1.80
C ALA A 164 27.19 7.79 -2.41
N CYS A 165 26.73 8.76 -3.21
CA CYS A 165 25.45 8.69 -3.93
C CYS A 165 25.35 7.44 -4.82
N VAL A 166 26.44 7.05 -5.51
CA VAL A 166 26.43 5.88 -6.39
C VAL A 166 26.61 4.58 -5.60
N GLU A 167 27.44 4.57 -4.57
CA GLU A 167 27.65 3.41 -3.70
C GLU A 167 26.36 3.02 -2.97
N GLU A 168 25.71 3.97 -2.30
CA GLU A 168 24.46 3.72 -1.57
C GLU A 168 23.33 3.28 -2.51
N TYR A 169 23.26 3.86 -3.72
CA TYR A 169 22.33 3.39 -4.75
C TYR A 169 22.60 1.92 -5.10
N ASN A 170 23.87 1.58 -5.35
CA ASN A 170 24.26 0.22 -5.75
C ASN A 170 23.97 -0.80 -4.64
N ASP A 171 24.23 -0.43 -3.38
CA ASP A 171 23.93 -1.26 -2.22
C ASP A 171 22.42 -1.51 -2.09
N LEU A 172 21.61 -0.47 -2.31
CA LEU A 172 20.14 -0.61 -2.28
C LEU A 172 19.64 -1.56 -3.38
N VAL A 173 20.19 -1.45 -4.59
CA VAL A 173 19.87 -2.33 -5.72
C VAL A 173 20.22 -3.79 -5.41
N LEU A 174 21.42 -4.05 -4.90
CA LEU A 174 21.93 -5.41 -4.70
C LEU A 174 21.27 -6.11 -3.49
N ASN A 175 21.11 -5.39 -2.38
CA ASN A 175 20.77 -6.01 -1.11
C ASN A 175 19.27 -6.12 -0.84
N TYR A 176 18.46 -5.19 -1.38
CA TYR A 176 17.05 -5.06 -0.96
C TYR A 176 16.04 -5.20 -2.07
N ILE A 177 16.32 -4.77 -3.31
CA ILE A 177 15.34 -4.92 -4.41
C ILE A 177 14.84 -6.36 -4.60
N PRO A 178 15.66 -7.42 -4.50
CA PRO A 178 15.16 -8.80 -4.62
C PRO A 178 14.12 -9.20 -3.54
N LYS A 179 14.09 -8.47 -2.42
CA LYS A 179 13.27 -8.79 -1.24
C LYS A 179 12.16 -7.76 -0.99
N ASP A 180 12.25 -6.60 -1.63
CA ASP A 180 11.34 -5.49 -1.41
C ASP A 180 9.97 -5.74 -2.06
N LYS A 181 8.91 -5.44 -1.30
CA LYS A 181 7.52 -5.51 -1.76
C LYS A 181 6.87 -4.12 -1.88
N SER A 182 7.59 -3.08 -1.44
CA SER A 182 7.11 -1.71 -1.30
C SER A 182 7.31 -0.88 -2.59
N ASN A 183 7.53 0.44 -2.44
CA ASN A 183 7.85 1.35 -3.54
C ASN A 183 9.36 1.55 -3.79
N LEU A 184 10.28 0.76 -3.20
CA LEU A 184 11.74 0.95 -3.38
C LEU A 184 12.16 1.02 -4.84
N LEU A 185 11.65 0.09 -5.65
CA LEU A 185 12.00 0.03 -7.08
C LEU A 185 11.61 1.31 -7.82
N SER A 186 10.48 1.92 -7.46
CA SER A 186 10.04 3.18 -8.05
C SER A 186 10.97 4.33 -7.63
N GLU A 187 11.39 4.36 -6.37
CA GLU A 187 12.32 5.35 -5.86
C GLU A 187 13.72 5.21 -6.47
N LEU A 188 14.26 3.99 -6.58
CA LEU A 188 15.56 3.79 -7.24
C LEU A 188 15.49 4.09 -8.73
N LYS A 189 14.36 3.86 -9.43
CA LYS A 189 14.19 4.34 -10.81
C LYS A 189 14.29 5.86 -10.89
N TYR A 190 13.66 6.57 -9.96
CA TYR A 190 13.75 8.03 -9.90
C TYR A 190 15.21 8.46 -9.66
N MET A 191 15.88 7.86 -8.68
CA MET A 191 17.27 8.19 -8.36
C MET A 191 18.25 7.87 -9.48
N ASN A 192 18.06 6.78 -10.22
CA ASN A 192 18.84 6.48 -11.41
C ASN A 192 18.73 7.61 -12.45
N ASN A 193 17.50 8.05 -12.75
CA ASN A 193 17.28 9.17 -13.65
C ASN A 193 17.90 10.47 -13.12
N PHE A 194 17.82 10.71 -11.81
CA PHE A 194 18.45 11.85 -11.16
C PHE A 194 19.97 11.83 -11.34
N ILE A 195 20.62 10.69 -11.08
CA ILE A 195 22.07 10.49 -11.20
C ILE A 195 22.53 10.77 -12.64
N GLN A 196 21.82 10.23 -13.63
CA GLN A 196 22.13 10.44 -15.05
C GLN A 196 21.94 11.90 -15.45
N LYS A 197 20.78 12.48 -15.15
CA LYS A 197 20.43 13.86 -15.54
C LYS A 197 21.39 14.89 -14.94
N ASN A 198 21.88 14.64 -13.74
CA ASN A 198 22.77 15.55 -13.06
C ASN A 198 24.26 15.29 -13.33
N GLU A 199 24.57 14.38 -14.25
CA GLU A 199 25.94 14.07 -14.67
C GLU A 199 26.84 13.62 -13.51
N VAL A 200 26.26 12.95 -12.50
CA VAL A 200 26.99 12.49 -11.32
C VAL A 200 28.15 11.60 -11.75
N LEU A 201 27.87 10.59 -12.58
CA LEU A 201 28.87 9.61 -13.05
C LEU A 201 29.99 10.21 -13.89
N THR A 202 29.72 11.31 -14.58
CA THR A 202 30.65 11.93 -15.53
C THR A 202 31.30 13.18 -14.96
N PHE A 203 31.26 13.39 -13.64
CA PHE A 203 31.87 14.56 -13.02
C PHE A 203 33.41 14.46 -13.04
N GLN A 204 34.00 14.92 -14.16
CA GLN A 204 35.42 14.76 -14.51
C GLN A 204 36.41 15.39 -13.53
N LYS A 205 35.95 16.24 -12.60
CA LYS A 205 36.84 16.95 -11.66
C LYS A 205 37.32 16.05 -10.51
N CYS A 206 36.82 14.83 -10.40
CA CYS A 206 37.25 13.89 -9.37
C CYS A 206 38.58 13.22 -9.74
N GLN A 207 39.47 13.13 -8.75
CA GLN A 207 40.73 12.40 -8.87
C GLN A 207 40.49 10.89 -8.90
N GLU A 208 39.58 10.42 -8.05
CA GLU A 208 39.14 9.03 -8.02
C GLU A 208 37.95 8.84 -8.95
N SER A 209 37.89 7.66 -9.59
CA SER A 209 36.78 7.29 -10.45
C SER A 209 35.54 7.04 -9.63
N ILE A 210 34.43 7.67 -10.02
CA ILE A 210 33.11 7.38 -9.45
C ILE A 210 32.72 5.94 -9.86
N PRO A 211 32.18 5.12 -8.94
CA PRO A 211 31.80 3.75 -9.25
C PRO A 211 30.80 3.66 -10.41
N SER A 212 30.78 2.52 -11.09
CA SER A 212 29.76 2.25 -12.10
C SER A 212 28.39 2.03 -11.46
N LEU A 213 27.33 2.54 -12.07
CA LEU A 213 25.97 2.37 -11.61
C LEU A 213 25.45 0.96 -11.87
N GLN A 214 24.90 0.30 -10.85
CA GLN A 214 24.29 -1.02 -10.98
C GLN A 214 22.97 -0.93 -11.77
N PRO A 215 22.74 -1.87 -12.71
CA PRO A 215 21.49 -1.90 -13.44
C PRO A 215 20.35 -2.33 -12.49
N LEU A 216 19.22 -1.64 -12.58
CA LEU A 216 18.01 -2.10 -11.91
C LEU A 216 17.57 -3.43 -12.54
N PRO A 217 17.06 -4.38 -11.73
CA PRO A 217 16.46 -5.57 -12.30
C PRO A 217 15.33 -5.14 -13.21
N GLN A 218 15.48 -5.48 -14.48
CA GLN A 218 14.36 -5.40 -15.40
C GLN A 218 13.33 -6.36 -14.82
N LYS A 219 12.14 -5.85 -14.46
CA LYS A 219 10.97 -6.72 -14.35
C LYS A 219 11.03 -7.58 -15.60
N PRO A 220 11.04 -8.93 -15.51
CA PRO A 220 11.11 -9.74 -16.70
C PRO A 220 10.08 -9.15 -17.63
N GLN A 221 10.54 -8.58 -18.76
CA GLN A 221 9.65 -8.38 -19.88
C GLN A 221 9.08 -9.77 -19.99
N SER A 222 7.80 -9.92 -19.64
CA SER A 222 7.10 -11.17 -19.82
C SER A 222 7.54 -11.57 -21.20
N LEU A 223 8.34 -12.64 -21.30
CA LEU A 223 8.64 -13.27 -22.57
C LEU A 223 7.25 -13.34 -23.17
N LEU A 224 7.01 -12.50 -24.19
CA LEU A 224 5.73 -12.46 -24.88
C LEU A 224 5.41 -13.93 -25.04
N PRO A 225 4.29 -14.43 -24.48
CA PRO A 225 4.09 -15.86 -24.46
C PRO A 225 4.26 -16.26 -25.92
N LEU A 226 5.19 -17.18 -26.16
CA LEU A 226 5.62 -17.56 -27.52
C LEU A 226 4.43 -18.08 -28.34
N SER A 227 3.24 -18.18 -27.73
CA SER A 227 1.91 -18.31 -28.29
C SER A 227 1.42 -17.14 -29.16
N SER A 228 2.14 -16.01 -29.32
CA SER A 228 1.75 -14.96 -30.28
C SER A 228 2.32 -15.14 -31.69
N LEU A 229 3.16 -16.15 -31.93
CA LEU A 229 3.37 -16.68 -33.28
C LEU A 229 2.17 -17.56 -33.62
N VAL A 230 1.07 -16.94 -34.02
CA VAL A 230 -0.01 -17.64 -34.70
C VAL A 230 0.59 -18.25 -35.97
N PRO A 231 0.61 -19.58 -36.13
CA PRO A 231 0.88 -20.14 -37.44
C PRO A 231 -0.33 -19.78 -38.30
N ILE A 232 -0.11 -18.86 -39.23
CA ILE A 232 -1.13 -18.35 -40.16
C ILE A 232 -1.84 -19.42 -41.03
N PRO A 233 -1.48 -20.73 -41.13
CA PRO A 233 -2.31 -21.66 -41.90
C PRO A 233 -3.57 -22.20 -41.19
N VAL A 234 -3.76 -22.02 -39.88
CA VAL A 234 -4.85 -22.76 -39.18
C VAL A 234 -6.22 -22.06 -39.25
N VAL A 235 -6.25 -20.73 -39.35
CA VAL A 235 -7.54 -19.99 -39.41
C VAL A 235 -8.24 -20.14 -40.77
N ALA A 236 -7.50 -20.38 -41.85
CA ALA A 236 -8.08 -20.59 -43.18
C ALA A 236 -8.81 -21.95 -43.30
N ALA A 237 -8.37 -22.98 -42.57
CA ALA A 237 -9.02 -24.30 -42.61
C ALA A 237 -10.38 -24.30 -41.90
N MET A 238 -10.55 -23.50 -40.84
CA MET A 238 -11.80 -23.46 -40.06
C MET A 238 -12.95 -22.74 -40.78
N ALA A 239 -12.65 -21.83 -41.72
CA ALA A 239 -13.66 -21.13 -42.52
C ALA A 239 -14.24 -21.99 -43.67
N GLY A 240 -13.51 -23.01 -44.14
CA GLY A 240 -13.94 -23.88 -45.24
C GLY A 240 -14.89 -25.02 -44.83
N VAL A 241 -14.83 -25.46 -43.57
CA VAL A 241 -15.62 -26.60 -43.08
C VAL A 241 -17.09 -26.23 -42.84
N PHE A 242 -17.36 -25.00 -42.39
CA PHE A 242 -18.70 -24.53 -42.06
C PHE A 242 -19.68 -24.55 -43.26
N PRO A 243 -19.33 -24.04 -44.46
CA PRO A 243 -20.23 -24.09 -45.61
C PRO A 243 -20.44 -25.51 -46.16
N ILE A 244 -19.45 -26.40 -46.06
CA ILE A 244 -19.56 -27.81 -46.49
C ILE A 244 -20.55 -28.57 -45.60
N LEU A 245 -20.49 -28.36 -44.28
CA LEU A 245 -21.46 -28.93 -43.34
C LEU A 245 -22.89 -28.44 -43.60
N LEU A 246 -23.08 -27.15 -43.93
CA LEU A 246 -24.38 -26.61 -44.31
C LEU A 246 -24.93 -27.23 -45.60
N PHE A 247 -24.06 -27.51 -46.58
CA PHE A 247 -24.46 -28.17 -47.83
C PHE A 247 -24.86 -29.62 -47.61
N LEU A 248 -24.13 -30.37 -46.78
CA LEU A 248 -24.44 -31.76 -46.42
C LEU A 248 -25.71 -31.87 -45.56
N TYR A 249 -25.95 -30.90 -44.66
CA TYR A 249 -27.20 -30.81 -43.90
C TYR A 249 -28.43 -30.71 -44.83
N LYS A 250 -28.34 -29.93 -45.91
CA LYS A 250 -29.43 -29.76 -46.87
C LYS A 250 -29.70 -31.02 -47.72
N LEU A 251 -28.72 -31.92 -47.85
CA LEU A 251 -28.78 -33.11 -48.71
C LEU A 251 -29.08 -34.43 -47.96
N THR A 252 -29.16 -34.40 -46.62
CA THR A 252 -29.44 -35.60 -45.82
C THR A 252 -30.92 -35.64 -45.42
N PRO A 253 -31.71 -36.65 -45.84
CA PRO A 253 -33.18 -36.67 -45.68
C PRO A 253 -33.60 -37.15 -44.27
N LEU A 254 -32.99 -36.62 -43.21
CA LEU A 254 -33.32 -36.98 -41.82
C LEU A 254 -34.27 -35.98 -41.12
N GLY A 255 -34.70 -34.92 -41.83
CA GLY A 255 -35.62 -33.90 -41.31
C GLY A 255 -37.05 -34.37 -41.00
N SER A 256 -37.49 -35.51 -41.55
CA SER A 256 -38.87 -36.00 -41.37
C SER A 256 -39.11 -36.74 -40.04
N SER A 257 -38.06 -37.26 -39.39
CA SER A 257 -38.20 -38.07 -38.17
C SER A 257 -38.25 -37.23 -36.88
N LEU A 258 -37.66 -36.02 -36.89
CA LEU A 258 -37.63 -35.14 -35.73
C LEU A 258 -38.99 -34.47 -35.48
N GLN A 259 -39.74 -34.14 -36.53
CA GLN A 259 -41.04 -33.48 -36.39
C GLN A 259 -42.09 -34.40 -35.74
N THR A 260 -42.03 -35.72 -36.02
CA THR A 260 -42.91 -36.71 -35.39
C THR A 260 -42.65 -36.86 -33.88
N ARG A 261 -41.42 -36.58 -33.41
CA ARG A 261 -41.08 -36.62 -31.97
C ARG A 261 -41.47 -35.35 -31.22
N ILE A 262 -41.52 -34.20 -31.90
CA ILE A 262 -41.91 -32.91 -31.29
C ILE A 262 -43.43 -32.87 -31.03
N ASN A 263 -44.26 -33.35 -31.96
CA ASN A 263 -45.72 -33.37 -31.77
C ASN A 263 -46.19 -34.30 -30.64
N LYS A 264 -45.40 -35.31 -30.27
CA LYS A 264 -45.71 -36.23 -29.17
C LYS A 264 -45.52 -35.61 -27.77
N LYS A 265 -44.68 -34.56 -27.65
CA LYS A 265 -44.47 -33.83 -26.38
C LYS A 265 -45.59 -32.85 -26.06
N GLY A 266 -46.25 -32.27 -27.07
CA GLY A 266 -47.35 -31.33 -26.86
C GLY A 266 -48.57 -31.95 -26.17
N TYR A 267 -48.88 -33.22 -26.46
CA TYR A 267 -49.97 -33.94 -25.79
C TYR A 267 -49.69 -34.20 -24.30
N ILE A 268 -48.43 -34.44 -23.91
CA ILE A 268 -48.04 -34.71 -22.52
C ILE A 268 -48.09 -33.43 -21.67
N LEU A 269 -47.75 -32.27 -22.25
CA LEU A 269 -47.76 -31.00 -21.52
C LEU A 269 -49.19 -30.56 -21.16
N ASN A 270 -50.15 -30.74 -22.07
CA ASN A 270 -51.55 -30.40 -21.81
C ASN A 270 -52.20 -31.28 -20.72
N ILE A 271 -51.76 -32.54 -20.57
CA ILE A 271 -52.23 -33.42 -19.49
C ILE A 271 -51.73 -32.91 -18.12
N LEU A 272 -50.45 -32.53 -18.04
CA LEU A 272 -49.86 -32.02 -16.79
C LEU A 272 -50.41 -30.65 -16.38
N GLU A 273 -50.81 -29.82 -17.34
CA GLU A 273 -51.41 -28.51 -17.07
C GLU A 273 -52.86 -28.61 -16.59
N GLN A 274 -53.64 -29.56 -17.13
CA GLN A 274 -54.99 -29.88 -16.65
C GLN A 274 -54.95 -30.38 -15.18
N ASP A 275 -54.02 -31.29 -14.85
CA ASP A 275 -53.88 -31.84 -13.49
C ASP A 275 -53.48 -30.76 -12.46
N ASN A 276 -52.60 -29.83 -12.83
CA ASN A 276 -52.19 -28.72 -11.94
C ASN A 276 -53.32 -27.71 -11.66
N HIS A 277 -54.21 -27.48 -12.63
CA HIS A 277 -55.36 -26.60 -12.47
C HIS A 277 -56.48 -27.22 -11.61
N GLU A 278 -56.61 -28.56 -11.58
CA GLU A 278 -57.50 -29.23 -10.62
C GLU A 278 -56.93 -29.24 -9.20
N LEU A 279 -55.63 -29.47 -9.05
CA LEU A 279 -54.95 -29.45 -7.74
C LEU A 279 -55.05 -28.08 -7.04
N SER A 280 -54.92 -26.99 -7.80
CA SER A 280 -54.98 -25.61 -7.26
C SER A 280 -56.36 -25.24 -6.73
N ARG A 281 -57.44 -25.78 -7.31
CA ARG A 281 -58.83 -25.54 -6.82
C ARG A 281 -59.13 -26.27 -5.51
N MET A 282 -58.42 -27.36 -5.19
CA MET A 282 -58.52 -28.02 -3.87
C MET A 282 -57.90 -27.15 -2.77
N PHE A 283 -56.74 -26.52 -2.99
CA PHE A 283 -56.05 -25.73 -1.97
C PHE A 283 -56.72 -24.38 -1.65
N GLU A 284 -57.39 -23.75 -2.61
CA GLU A 284 -58.12 -22.49 -2.36
C GLU A 284 -59.43 -22.67 -1.57
N THR A 285 -59.99 -23.89 -1.56
CA THR A 285 -61.26 -24.16 -0.85
C THR A 285 -61.04 -24.45 0.65
N ASP A 286 -59.86 -24.92 1.05
CA ASP A 286 -59.55 -25.25 2.45
C ASP A 286 -59.18 -24.03 3.33
N ASN A 287 -58.84 -22.89 2.72
CA ASN A 287 -58.36 -21.71 3.46
C ASN A 287 -59.47 -20.77 3.96
N ARG A 288 -60.73 -21.24 4.00
CA ARG A 288 -61.91 -20.45 4.44
C ARG A 288 -62.56 -20.90 5.76
N ASN A 289 -62.01 -21.88 6.48
CA ASN A 289 -62.54 -22.26 7.79
C ASN A 289 -61.50 -22.11 8.92
N PHE A 290 -61.43 -20.88 9.45
CA PHE A 290 -61.00 -20.58 10.82
C PHE A 290 -61.86 -21.37 11.82
N HIS A 291 -61.28 -22.04 12.83
CA HIS A 291 -61.34 -21.59 14.24
C HIS A 291 -60.68 -22.59 15.23
N ASN A 292 -59.87 -22.03 16.13
CA ASN A 292 -59.71 -22.42 17.54
C ASN A 292 -59.02 -23.76 17.89
N SER A 293 -57.76 -23.70 18.36
CA SER A 293 -57.35 -24.39 19.61
C SER A 293 -55.96 -23.94 20.07
N SER A 294 -55.88 -23.58 21.36
CA SER A 294 -54.63 -23.37 22.10
C SER A 294 -54.01 -24.71 22.49
N TYR A 295 -52.70 -24.87 22.29
CA TYR A 295 -51.90 -25.72 23.18
C TYR A 295 -50.48 -25.18 23.35
N ARG A 296 -50.10 -25.05 24.62
CA ARG A 296 -48.81 -24.62 25.15
C ARG A 296 -47.86 -25.82 25.18
N ILE A 297 -46.62 -25.64 24.78
CA ILE A 297 -45.54 -26.63 24.92
C ILE A 297 -44.74 -26.27 26.18
N ALA A 298 -44.68 -27.18 27.15
CA ALA A 298 -43.88 -27.05 28.37
C ALA A 298 -42.55 -27.80 28.21
N TYR A 299 -41.44 -27.16 28.59
CA TYR A 299 -40.12 -27.78 28.69
C TYR A 299 -39.85 -28.13 30.15
N ASN A 300 -39.50 -29.40 30.42
CA ASN A 300 -39.02 -29.85 31.72
C ASN A 300 -37.49 -29.97 31.69
N TYR A 301 -36.80 -29.30 32.62
CA TYR A 301 -35.37 -29.52 32.92
C TYR A 301 -35.28 -30.19 34.31
N ILE A 302 -34.49 -31.25 34.43
CA ILE A 302 -34.26 -32.00 35.67
C ILE A 302 -32.80 -31.76 36.06
N ASP A 303 -32.60 -31.25 37.28
CA ASP A 303 -31.31 -31.18 37.98
C ASP A 303 -31.36 -32.11 39.20
N TYR A 304 -30.27 -32.85 39.46
CA TYR A 304 -29.95 -33.50 40.74
C TYR A 304 -28.48 -33.95 40.74
N PRO A 305 -27.87 -34.20 41.92
CA PRO A 305 -27.94 -33.50 43.21
C PRO A 305 -26.65 -32.73 43.56
#